data_AF-A0A0V1HZ58-F1
#
_entry.id   AF-A0A0V1HZ58-F1
#
_cell.length_a   1.000
_cell.length_b   1.000
_cell.length_c   1.000
_cell.angle_alpha   90.00
_cell.angle_beta   90.00
_cell.angle_gamma   90.00
#
_symmetry.space_group_name_H-M   'P 1'
#
loop_
_entity.id
_entity.type
_entity.pdbx_description
1 polymer ?
#
loop_
_entity_poly.entity_id
_entity_poly.type
_entity_poly.pdbx_seq_one_letter_code
_entity_poly.pdbx_strand_id
1 'polypeptide(L)'
;MSYSDVNLKAIAKIIDYEQPIVFFTQRSAAQATQAFYDSSEIQTLVNGLHTYQPTASVSGDSIKTLTPPGTVKIFATAPVAYSCDIYSNYAVKILKKSLQVYTPGTTTTVLKKSCAGSLKVENVLGPITVKDTVIPIGQDSARWSVPKSDSDFVCLSNTGRTAKDAKYGATVACVLSKDAAALFRKMITKENLDACT
;
A
#
# COMPACT_ATOMS: atom_id res chain seq x y z
N MET A 1 -12.16 4.30 -6.15
CA MET A 1 -11.91 5.66 -5.61
C MET A 1 -11.97 6.63 -6.78
N SER A 2 -12.65 7.76 -6.63
CA SER A 2 -12.74 8.81 -7.68
C SER A 2 -11.84 9.99 -7.32
N TYR A 3 -11.14 10.58 -8.28
CA TYR A 3 -10.13 11.62 -8.07
C TYR A 3 -10.25 12.73 -9.13
N SER A 4 -9.83 13.95 -8.79
CA SER A 4 -9.60 15.01 -9.78
C SER A 4 -8.32 14.75 -10.58
N ASP A 5 -8.21 15.36 -11.75
CA ASP A 5 -6.99 15.32 -12.59
C ASP A 5 -5.74 15.73 -11.82
N VAL A 6 -5.84 16.75 -10.96
CA VAL A 6 -4.72 17.21 -10.11
C VAL A 6 -4.27 16.11 -9.16
N ASN A 7 -5.22 15.42 -8.52
CA ASN A 7 -4.90 14.31 -7.62
C ASN A 7 -4.34 13.13 -8.40
N LEU A 8 -4.88 12.82 -9.58
CA LEU A 8 -4.36 11.74 -10.43
C LEU A 8 -2.93 12.00 -10.91
N LYS A 9 -2.59 13.24 -11.29
CA LYS A 9 -1.20 13.62 -11.65
C LYS A 9 -0.24 13.45 -10.47
N ALA A 10 -0.66 13.88 -9.28
CA ALA A 10 0.13 13.72 -8.08
C ALA A 10 0.29 12.24 -7.68
N ILE A 11 -0.76 11.43 -7.83
CA ILE A 11 -0.70 9.97 -7.66
C ILE A 11 0.28 9.35 -8.66
N ALA A 12 0.19 9.72 -9.94
CA ALA A 12 1.06 9.21 -11.00
C ALA A 12 2.53 9.41 -10.66
N LYS A 13 2.91 10.63 -10.24
CA LYS A 13 4.28 10.94 -9.80
C LYS A 13 4.78 10.07 -8.64
N ILE A 14 3.89 9.62 -7.76
CA ILE A 14 4.25 8.80 -6.60
C ILE A 14 4.39 7.33 -7.04
N ILE A 15 3.38 6.78 -7.71
CA ILE A 15 3.38 5.36 -8.10
C ILE A 15 4.45 5.06 -9.16
N ASP A 16 4.92 6.06 -9.88
CA ASP A 16 6.06 5.94 -10.79
C ASP A 16 7.31 5.40 -10.06
N TYR A 17 7.47 5.67 -8.75
CA TYR A 17 8.52 5.07 -7.93
C TYR A 17 8.39 3.55 -7.82
N GLU A 18 7.19 2.97 -7.87
CA GLU A 18 6.99 1.51 -7.92
C GLU A 18 7.59 0.90 -9.20
N GLN A 19 7.83 1.72 -10.23
CA GLN A 19 8.19 1.28 -11.59
C GLN A 19 7.19 0.24 -12.15
N PRO A 20 5.89 0.56 -12.20
CA PRO A 20 4.89 -0.38 -12.68
C PRO A 20 5.04 -0.61 -14.19
N ILE A 21 4.66 -1.81 -14.65
CA ILE A 21 4.58 -2.09 -16.08
C ILE A 21 3.26 -1.55 -16.62
N VAL A 22 3.33 -0.53 -17.48
CA VAL A 22 2.17 0.02 -18.18
C VAL A 22 1.97 -0.74 -19.49
N PHE A 23 0.95 -1.61 -19.55
CA PHE A 23 0.70 -2.47 -20.72
C PHE A 23 0.02 -1.74 -21.89
N PHE A 24 -1.00 -0.93 -21.57
CA PHE A 24 -1.79 -0.21 -22.58
C PHE A 24 -2.18 1.15 -22.02
N THR A 25 -2.13 2.15 -22.90
CA THR A 25 -2.57 3.51 -22.59
C THR A 25 -3.50 4.01 -23.66
N GLN A 26 -4.49 4.79 -23.25
CA GLN A 26 -5.45 5.38 -24.16
C GLN A 26 -5.52 6.88 -23.90
N ARG A 27 -5.14 7.65 -24.92
CA ARG A 27 -5.38 9.08 -24.97
C ARG A 27 -6.79 9.32 -25.52
N SER A 28 -7.63 9.99 -24.75
CA SER A 28 -8.97 10.36 -25.20
C SER A 28 -8.91 11.36 -26.36
N ALA A 29 -9.82 11.20 -27.33
CA ALA A 29 -9.99 12.17 -28.41
C ALA A 29 -10.64 13.49 -27.94
N ALA A 30 -11.32 13.47 -26.79
CA ALA A 30 -11.99 14.65 -26.25
C ALA A 30 -10.97 15.67 -25.73
N GLN A 31 -10.99 16.89 -26.29
CA GLN A 31 -10.02 17.95 -26.02
C GLN A 31 -9.92 18.30 -24.52
N ALA A 32 -11.05 18.29 -23.80
CA ALA A 32 -11.09 18.59 -22.36
C ALA A 32 -10.23 17.66 -21.50
N THR A 33 -9.95 16.44 -21.98
CA THR A 33 -9.18 15.41 -21.24
C THR A 33 -7.75 15.23 -21.76
N GLN A 34 -7.39 15.87 -22.88
CA GLN A 34 -6.06 15.73 -23.47
C GLN A 34 -4.98 16.31 -22.57
N ALA A 35 -5.22 17.47 -21.95
CA ALA A 35 -4.27 18.12 -21.04
C ALA A 35 -3.96 17.31 -19.77
N PHE A 36 -4.82 16.36 -19.39
CA PHE A 36 -4.52 15.41 -18.33
C PHE A 36 -3.52 14.36 -18.82
N TYR A 37 -3.85 13.68 -19.92
CA TYR A 37 -2.99 12.63 -20.49
C TYR A 37 -1.61 13.18 -20.90
N ASP A 38 -1.57 14.35 -21.51
CA ASP A 38 -0.34 14.97 -22.01
C ASP A 38 0.51 15.61 -20.91
N SER A 39 0.08 15.55 -19.64
CA SER A 39 0.88 16.08 -18.54
C SER A 39 2.17 15.30 -18.36
N SER A 40 3.21 15.98 -17.89
CA SER A 40 4.53 15.37 -17.70
C SER A 40 4.46 14.19 -16.74
N GLU A 41 3.67 14.26 -15.66
CA GLU A 41 3.54 13.16 -14.70
C GLU A 41 2.98 11.90 -15.34
N ILE A 42 1.91 12.04 -16.15
CA ILE A 42 1.30 10.91 -16.83
C ILE A 42 2.22 10.36 -17.91
N GLN A 43 2.83 11.22 -18.73
CA GLN A 43 3.77 10.78 -19.75
C GLN A 43 5.02 10.13 -19.17
N THR A 44 5.48 10.57 -17.99
CA THR A 44 6.62 9.98 -17.29
C THR A 44 6.28 8.57 -16.80
N LEU A 45 5.10 8.37 -16.21
CA LEU A 45 4.62 7.06 -15.79
C LEU A 45 4.40 6.11 -16.98
N VAL A 46 3.88 6.62 -18.10
CA VAL A 46 3.57 5.82 -19.29
C VAL A 46 4.82 5.38 -20.05
N ASN A 47 5.78 6.28 -20.24
CA ASN A 47 6.95 6.04 -21.08
C ASN A 47 8.22 5.69 -20.28
N GLY A 48 8.12 5.66 -18.95
CA GLY A 48 9.25 5.64 -18.04
C GLY A 48 9.78 4.27 -17.67
N LEU A 49 11.10 4.10 -17.77
CA LEU A 49 11.88 3.15 -16.99
C LEU A 49 12.96 3.96 -16.27
N HIS A 50 12.62 4.46 -15.09
CA HIS A 50 13.44 5.47 -14.40
C HIS A 50 14.28 4.84 -13.30
N THR A 51 15.56 5.18 -13.24
CA THR A 51 16.38 4.92 -12.05
C THR A 51 16.17 6.02 -11.01
N TYR A 52 15.47 5.71 -9.92
CA TYR A 52 15.14 6.69 -8.88
C TYR A 52 16.24 6.84 -7.82
N GLN A 53 16.55 8.11 -7.48
CA GLN A 53 17.17 8.53 -6.22
C GLN A 53 16.46 9.83 -5.75
N PRO A 54 15.81 9.87 -4.56
CA PRO A 54 15.66 8.79 -3.58
C PRO A 54 14.84 7.63 -4.12
N THR A 55 14.89 6.46 -3.47
CA THR A 55 14.19 5.24 -3.91
C THR A 55 12.80 5.06 -3.33
N ALA A 56 12.28 6.09 -2.63
CA ALA A 56 10.96 6.06 -2.01
C ALA A 56 10.31 7.45 -2.05
N SER A 57 8.99 7.46 -2.17
CA SER A 57 8.17 8.67 -2.21
C SER A 57 6.89 8.50 -1.38
N VAL A 58 6.37 9.60 -0.86
CA VAL A 58 5.11 9.65 -0.12
C VAL A 58 4.27 10.84 -0.57
N SER A 59 2.95 10.66 -0.63
CA SER A 59 2.01 11.73 -0.93
C SER A 59 2.00 12.80 0.17
N GLY A 60 1.74 14.04 -0.23
CA GLY A 60 1.22 15.05 0.69
C GLY A 60 -0.18 14.69 1.20
N ASP A 61 -0.70 15.48 2.13
CA ASP A 61 -2.05 15.30 2.70
C ASP A 61 -3.16 15.89 1.81
N SER A 62 -2.80 16.36 0.61
CA SER A 62 -3.71 16.99 -0.36
C SER A 62 -4.48 15.99 -1.23
N ILE A 63 -4.06 14.72 -1.29
CA ILE A 63 -4.74 13.71 -2.09
C ILE A 63 -6.06 13.34 -1.41
N LYS A 64 -7.17 13.60 -2.11
CA LYS A 64 -8.53 13.34 -1.63
C LYS A 64 -9.37 12.66 -2.68
N THR A 65 -10.18 11.70 -2.26
CA THR A 65 -11.24 11.16 -3.11
C THR A 65 -12.35 12.20 -3.32
N LEU A 66 -13.09 12.10 -4.42
CA LEU A 66 -14.21 12.97 -4.73
C LEU A 66 -15.49 12.52 -4.00
N THR A 67 -15.78 11.21 -3.97
CA THR A 67 -17.03 10.69 -3.42
C THR A 67 -16.85 9.29 -2.83
N PRO A 68 -17.12 9.09 -1.52
CA PRO A 68 -17.15 10.15 -0.49
C PRO A 68 -15.77 10.82 -0.38
N PRO A 69 -15.68 12.10 0.04
CA PRO A 69 -14.40 12.73 0.29
C PRO A 69 -13.63 12.08 1.44
N GLY A 70 -12.37 11.73 1.20
CA GLY A 70 -11.49 11.14 2.20
C GLY A 70 -10.03 11.35 1.83
N THR A 71 -9.19 11.66 2.82
CA THR A 71 -7.74 11.80 2.60
C THR A 71 -7.13 10.44 2.33
N VAL A 72 -6.27 10.38 1.32
CA VAL A 72 -5.51 9.19 0.97
C VAL A 72 -4.02 9.48 1.09
N LYS A 73 -3.32 8.68 1.88
CA LYS A 73 -1.86 8.74 2.00
C LYS A 73 -1.25 7.61 1.18
N ILE A 74 -0.39 7.94 0.23
CA ILE A 74 0.21 6.95 -0.68
C ILE A 74 1.70 6.90 -0.45
N PHE A 75 2.24 5.70 -0.34
CA PHE A 75 3.67 5.41 -0.23
C PHE A 75 4.06 4.59 -1.44
N ALA A 76 5.20 4.89 -2.05
CA ALA A 76 5.77 4.08 -3.12
C ALA A 76 7.27 3.92 -2.93
N THR A 77 7.79 2.75 -3.26
CA THR A 77 9.23 2.44 -3.23
C THR A 77 9.65 1.75 -4.51
N ALA A 78 10.82 2.11 -5.02
CA ALA A 78 11.47 1.45 -6.14
C ALA A 78 11.92 0.03 -5.78
N PRO A 79 12.05 -0.86 -6.79
CA PRO A 79 12.68 -2.15 -6.60
C PRO A 79 14.15 -1.93 -6.24
N VAL A 80 14.43 -1.93 -4.95
CA VAL A 80 15.78 -1.86 -4.41
C VAL A 80 16.13 -3.23 -3.86
N ALA A 81 17.37 -3.67 -4.07
CA ALA A 81 17.86 -4.98 -3.61
C ALA A 81 17.97 -5.10 -2.06
N TYR A 82 17.26 -4.27 -1.29
CA TYR A 82 17.29 -4.28 0.17
C TYR A 82 16.36 -5.34 0.74
N SER A 83 16.83 -6.01 1.80
CA SER A 83 16.14 -7.11 2.49
C SER A 83 14.93 -6.71 3.35
N CYS A 84 14.31 -5.55 3.10
CA CYS A 84 13.30 -4.97 4.00
C CYS A 84 12.11 -4.41 3.23
N ASP A 85 10.91 -4.73 3.69
CA ASP A 85 9.65 -4.34 3.06
C ASP A 85 9.28 -2.86 3.30
N ILE A 86 8.37 -2.33 2.47
CA ILE A 86 7.85 -0.95 2.53
C ILE A 86 7.25 -0.59 3.90
N TYR A 87 6.65 -1.54 4.62
CA TYR A 87 6.05 -1.27 5.93
C TYR A 87 7.12 -1.06 6.99
N SER A 88 8.09 -1.96 7.08
CA SER A 88 9.18 -1.91 8.07
C SER A 88 10.13 -0.73 7.84
N ASN A 89 10.42 -0.42 6.57
CA ASN A 89 11.39 0.62 6.25
C ASN A 89 10.79 2.02 6.18
N TYR A 90 9.54 2.16 5.77
CA TYR A 90 9.00 3.44 5.32
C TYR A 90 7.65 3.77 5.95
N ALA A 91 6.60 2.97 5.70
CA ALA A 91 5.24 3.32 6.08
C ALA A 91 5.08 3.48 7.61
N VAL A 92 5.62 2.56 8.42
CA VAL A 92 5.53 2.61 9.88
C VAL A 92 6.15 3.89 10.45
N LYS A 93 7.28 4.34 9.87
CA LYS A 93 8.06 5.49 10.33
C LYS A 93 7.39 6.81 9.96
N ILE A 94 6.84 6.91 8.75
CA ILE A 94 6.16 8.13 8.29
C ILE A 94 4.79 8.28 8.96
N LEU A 95 4.03 7.19 9.05
CA LEU A 95 2.74 7.19 9.73
C LEU A 95 2.91 7.40 11.24
N LYS A 96 4.09 7.05 11.80
CA LYS A 96 4.36 7.04 13.25
C LYS A 96 3.32 6.20 14.00
N LYS A 97 2.93 5.08 13.41
CA LYS A 97 1.94 4.13 13.95
C LYS A 97 2.45 2.71 13.78
N SER A 98 2.27 1.89 14.82
CA SER A 98 2.50 0.45 14.70
C SER A 98 1.47 -0.18 13.77
N LEU A 99 1.92 -1.08 12.88
CA LEU A 99 1.12 -1.67 11.82
C LEU A 99 0.98 -3.18 12.02
N GLN A 100 -0.21 -3.70 11.69
CA GLN A 100 -0.49 -5.11 11.51
C GLN A 100 -0.72 -5.33 10.02
N VAL A 101 0.15 -6.13 9.40
CA VAL A 101 0.20 -6.28 7.93
C VAL A 101 -0.24 -7.68 7.57
N TYR A 102 -1.28 -7.78 6.74
CA TYR A 102 -1.76 -9.04 6.21
C TYR A 102 -0.87 -9.52 5.08
N THR A 103 -0.19 -10.63 5.33
CA THR A 103 0.63 -11.36 4.37
C THR A 103 0.35 -12.83 4.58
N PRO A 104 -0.66 -13.40 3.88
CA PRO A 104 -1.01 -14.80 4.00
C PRO A 104 0.22 -15.69 3.83
N GLY A 105 0.50 -16.52 4.84
CA GLY A 105 1.70 -17.35 4.89
C GLY A 105 1.94 -17.93 6.28
N THR A 106 3.19 -18.29 6.57
CA THR A 106 3.65 -18.73 7.88
C THR A 106 4.79 -17.84 8.36
N THR A 107 5.16 -17.95 9.63
CA THR A 107 6.34 -17.26 10.19
C THR A 107 7.65 -17.59 9.48
N THR A 108 7.71 -18.70 8.72
CA THR A 108 8.87 -19.10 7.93
C THR A 108 8.86 -18.54 6.52
N THR A 109 7.69 -18.16 5.98
CA THR A 109 7.57 -17.61 4.61
C THR A 109 7.54 -16.08 4.58
N VAL A 110 7.15 -15.44 5.69
CA VAL A 110 7.13 -13.97 5.81
C VAL A 110 8.39 -13.45 6.47
N LEU A 111 8.72 -12.18 6.19
CA LEU A 111 9.77 -11.43 6.86
C LEU A 111 9.43 -11.32 8.35
N LYS A 112 10.49 -11.34 9.17
CA LYS A 112 10.37 -11.24 10.62
C LYS A 112 9.59 -9.98 11.00
N LYS A 113 8.68 -10.12 11.96
CA LYS A 113 8.06 -8.99 12.66
C LYS A 113 9.13 -8.06 13.24
N SER A 114 8.85 -6.76 13.24
CA SER A 114 9.71 -5.76 13.87
C SER A 114 9.11 -5.37 15.21
N CYS A 115 9.78 -5.75 16.30
CA CYS A 115 9.30 -5.53 17.67
C CYS A 115 10.21 -4.61 18.49
N ALA A 116 11.34 -4.19 17.93
CA ALA A 116 12.27 -3.28 18.58
C ALA A 116 11.76 -1.83 18.51
N GLY A 117 11.83 -1.11 19.63
CA GLY A 117 11.42 0.29 19.71
C GLY A 117 9.91 0.50 19.93
N SER A 118 9.47 1.76 19.77
CA SER A 118 8.09 2.18 20.03
C SER A 118 7.12 1.88 18.87
N LEU A 119 7.64 1.71 17.66
CA LEU A 119 6.85 1.43 16.46
C LEU A 119 7.07 -0.03 16.03
N LYS A 120 5.97 -0.80 15.98
CA LYS A 120 5.97 -2.23 15.72
C LYS A 120 5.38 -2.55 14.34
N VAL A 121 5.90 -3.58 13.69
CA VAL A 121 5.31 -4.16 12.48
C VAL A 121 5.09 -5.65 12.70
N GLU A 122 3.83 -6.05 12.82
CA GLU A 122 3.38 -7.42 13.10
C GLU A 122 2.82 -8.05 11.82
N ASN A 123 2.85 -9.39 11.73
CA ASN A 123 2.30 -10.12 10.58
C ASN A 123 0.93 -10.73 10.92
N VAL A 124 -0.07 -10.48 10.09
CA VAL A 124 -1.31 -11.25 10.06
C VAL A 124 -1.14 -12.31 8.96
N LEU A 125 -1.03 -13.57 9.38
CA LEU A 125 -0.62 -14.71 8.55
C LEU A 125 -1.77 -15.41 7.85
N GLY A 126 -3.00 -15.14 8.27
CA GLY A 126 -4.18 -15.88 7.84
C GLY A 126 -4.27 -17.28 8.48
N PRO A 127 -5.30 -18.07 8.12
CA PRO A 127 -6.45 -17.67 7.32
C PRO A 127 -7.25 -16.53 7.99
N ILE A 128 -8.05 -15.82 7.20
CA ILE A 128 -8.99 -14.81 7.71
C ILE A 128 -10.41 -15.29 7.51
N THR A 129 -11.34 -14.78 8.32
CA THR A 129 -12.77 -15.07 8.19
C THR A 129 -13.52 -13.79 7.89
N VAL A 130 -14.31 -13.80 6.81
CA VAL A 130 -15.17 -12.68 6.42
C VAL A 130 -16.62 -13.15 6.47
N LYS A 131 -17.42 -12.60 7.40
CA LYS A 131 -18.86 -12.90 7.53
C LYS A 131 -19.15 -14.42 7.46
N ASP A 132 -18.38 -15.22 8.18
CA ASP A 132 -18.48 -16.69 8.27
C ASP A 132 -17.80 -17.51 7.14
N THR A 133 -17.19 -16.85 6.16
CA THR A 133 -16.39 -17.54 5.13
C THR A 133 -14.91 -17.50 5.50
N VAL A 134 -14.32 -18.67 5.72
CA VAL A 134 -12.87 -18.81 5.91
C VAL A 134 -12.19 -18.69 4.54
N ILE A 135 -11.22 -17.79 4.43
CA ILE A 135 -10.38 -17.64 3.24
C ILE A 135 -9.02 -18.29 3.55
N PRO A 136 -8.69 -19.43 2.91
CA PRO A 136 -7.42 -20.12 3.13
C PRO A 136 -6.23 -19.31 2.65
N ILE A 137 -5.08 -19.46 3.33
CA ILE A 137 -3.81 -18.78 3.01
C ILE A 137 -3.43 -18.90 1.53
N GLY A 138 -3.57 -20.09 0.94
CA GLY A 138 -3.21 -20.33 -0.47
C GLY A 138 -4.21 -19.83 -1.51
N GLN A 139 -5.37 -19.32 -1.07
CA GLN A 139 -6.41 -18.77 -1.94
C GLN A 139 -6.51 -17.24 -1.81
N ASP A 140 -5.86 -16.64 -0.82
CA ASP A 140 -5.90 -15.21 -0.56
C ASP A 140 -4.66 -14.50 -1.13
N SER A 141 -4.87 -13.66 -2.15
CA SER A 141 -3.83 -12.78 -2.70
C SER A 141 -3.92 -11.36 -2.16
N ALA A 142 -4.86 -11.05 -1.27
CA ALA A 142 -5.05 -9.71 -0.74
C ALA A 142 -3.82 -9.26 0.07
N ARG A 143 -3.56 -7.96 -0.04
CA ARG A 143 -2.48 -7.27 0.68
C ARG A 143 -3.03 -6.01 1.30
N TRP A 144 -3.00 -5.96 2.62
CA TRP A 144 -3.54 -4.84 3.37
C TRP A 144 -2.83 -4.70 4.71
N SER A 145 -2.97 -3.54 5.33
CA SER A 145 -2.53 -3.32 6.70
C SER A 145 -3.46 -2.37 7.43
N VAL A 146 -3.45 -2.49 8.75
CA VAL A 146 -4.16 -1.57 9.65
C VAL A 146 -3.23 -1.15 10.78
N PRO A 147 -3.44 0.06 11.35
CA PRO A 147 -2.80 0.43 12.60
C PRO A 147 -3.27 -0.48 13.72
N LYS A 148 -2.34 -0.84 14.62
CA LYS A 148 -2.64 -1.66 15.80
C LYS A 148 -3.68 -1.01 16.73
N SER A 149 -3.76 0.33 16.78
CA SER A 149 -4.72 1.08 17.61
C SER A 149 -5.26 2.35 16.93
N ASP A 150 -6.34 2.90 17.51
CA ASP A 150 -6.95 4.25 17.45
C ASP A 150 -6.70 5.14 16.22
N SER A 151 -6.56 4.54 15.05
CA SER A 151 -6.38 5.25 13.80
C SER A 151 -7.31 4.66 12.77
N ASP A 152 -8.13 5.52 12.19
CA ASP A 152 -9.25 5.12 11.36
C ASP A 152 -8.83 4.92 9.90
N PHE A 153 -7.62 4.43 9.64
CA PHE A 153 -7.20 4.13 8.28
C PHE A 153 -6.96 2.65 8.04
N VAL A 154 -7.27 2.24 6.82
CA VAL A 154 -6.88 0.95 6.25
C VAL A 154 -5.95 1.22 5.08
N CYS A 155 -4.91 0.42 4.94
CA CYS A 155 -4.03 0.49 3.79
C CYS A 155 -4.22 -0.72 2.91
N LEU A 156 -4.27 -0.49 1.60
CA LEU A 156 -4.25 -1.51 0.56
C LEU A 156 -2.93 -1.40 -0.20
N SER A 157 -2.40 -2.52 -0.69
CA SER A 157 -1.11 -2.53 -1.36
C SER A 157 -1.04 -3.55 -2.49
N ASN A 158 -0.01 -3.44 -3.31
CA ASN A 158 0.39 -4.46 -4.28
C ASN A 158 1.30 -5.55 -3.66
N THR A 159 1.76 -5.34 -2.43
CA THR A 159 2.88 -6.08 -1.84
C THR A 159 2.57 -6.60 -0.44
N GLY A 160 3.12 -7.79 -0.13
CA GLY A 160 3.14 -8.35 1.22
C GLY A 160 4.49 -8.16 1.88
N ARG A 161 4.71 -8.89 2.98
CA ARG A 161 5.97 -8.93 3.71
C ARG A 161 6.73 -10.23 3.47
N THR A 162 6.86 -10.72 2.24
CA THR A 162 7.77 -11.84 1.95
C THR A 162 9.11 -11.34 1.42
N ALA A 163 10.17 -12.16 1.51
CA ALA A 163 11.46 -11.82 0.93
C ALA A 163 11.42 -11.71 -0.60
N LYS A 164 10.44 -12.35 -1.25
CA LYS A 164 10.19 -12.18 -2.69
C LYS A 164 9.55 -10.83 -2.97
N ASP A 165 8.52 -10.48 -2.21
CA ASP A 165 7.78 -9.21 -2.36
C ASP A 165 8.70 -7.99 -2.19
N ALA A 166 9.62 -8.04 -1.22
CA ALA A 166 10.55 -6.95 -0.93
C ALA A 166 11.57 -6.64 -2.05
N LYS A 167 11.71 -7.52 -3.05
CA LYS A 167 12.61 -7.30 -4.19
C LYS A 167 12.00 -6.43 -5.29
N TYR A 168 10.69 -6.26 -5.27
CA TYR A 168 9.95 -5.52 -6.29
C TYR A 168 9.53 -4.15 -5.76
N GLY A 169 9.19 -3.25 -6.68
CA GLY A 169 8.58 -1.99 -6.32
C GLY A 169 7.26 -2.21 -5.58
N ALA A 170 6.95 -1.33 -4.64
CA ALA A 170 5.79 -1.46 -3.78
C ALA A 170 5.04 -0.15 -3.66
N THR A 171 3.72 -0.22 -3.66
CA THR A 171 2.84 0.89 -3.31
C THR A 171 1.87 0.49 -2.21
N VAL A 172 1.68 1.40 -1.26
CA VAL A 172 0.70 1.29 -0.18
C VAL A 172 -0.17 2.54 -0.19
N ALA A 173 -1.48 2.37 -0.33
CA ALA A 173 -2.46 3.45 -0.28
C ALA A 173 -3.32 3.30 0.99
N CYS A 174 -3.19 4.25 1.91
CA CYS A 174 -3.92 4.31 3.17
C CYS A 174 -5.09 5.29 3.06
N VAL A 175 -6.31 4.79 3.29
CA VAL A 175 -7.55 5.56 3.21
C VAL A 175 -8.13 5.70 4.60
N LEU A 176 -8.50 6.93 4.98
CA LEU A 176 -9.23 7.17 6.22
C LEU A 176 -10.67 6.65 6.09
N SER A 177 -10.95 5.53 6.75
CA SER A 177 -12.26 4.93 6.93
C SER A 177 -12.32 4.14 8.24
N LYS A 178 -13.07 4.68 9.21
CA LYS A 178 -13.26 4.06 10.53
C LYS A 178 -13.91 2.69 10.43
N ASP A 179 -14.99 2.58 9.66
CA ASP A 179 -15.75 1.33 9.53
C ASP A 179 -14.93 0.25 8.82
N ALA A 180 -14.17 0.62 7.78
CA ALA A 180 -13.25 -0.32 7.15
C ALA A 180 -12.15 -0.74 8.12
N ALA A 181 -11.47 0.20 8.78
CA ALA A 181 -10.41 -0.13 9.75
C ALA A 181 -10.94 -1.06 10.87
N ALA A 182 -12.16 -0.84 11.35
CA ALA A 182 -12.82 -1.72 12.32
C ALA A 182 -13.10 -3.12 11.76
N LEU A 183 -13.59 -3.22 10.52
CA LEU A 183 -13.82 -4.50 9.84
C LEU A 183 -12.51 -5.29 9.68
N PHE A 184 -11.45 -4.65 9.18
CA PHE A 184 -10.16 -5.29 8.97
C PHE A 184 -9.52 -5.76 10.28
N ARG A 185 -9.61 -4.97 11.35
CA ARG A 185 -9.17 -5.40 12.69
C ARG A 185 -9.93 -6.59 13.22
N LYS A 186 -11.24 -6.70 12.97
CA LYS A 186 -12.04 -7.88 13.39
C LYS A 186 -11.60 -9.18 12.73
N MET A 187 -10.93 -9.12 11.59
CA MET A 187 -10.36 -10.30 10.93
C MET A 187 -9.04 -10.77 11.57
N ILE A 188 -8.43 -9.95 12.43
CA ILE A 188 -7.19 -10.27 13.14
C ILE A 188 -7.56 -10.95 14.44
N THR A 189 -7.05 -12.16 14.63
CA THR A 189 -7.28 -13.01 15.79
C THR A 189 -5.93 -13.34 16.43
N LYS A 190 -5.93 -13.95 17.63
CA LYS A 190 -4.66 -14.36 18.25
C LYS A 190 -3.99 -15.49 17.46
N GLU A 191 -4.81 -16.31 16.81
CA GLU A 191 -4.40 -17.51 16.10
C GLU A 191 -3.72 -17.19 14.76
N ASN A 192 -4.15 -16.11 14.09
CA ASN A 192 -3.59 -15.69 12.81
C ASN A 192 -2.60 -14.51 12.90
N LEU A 193 -2.24 -14.06 14.11
CA LEU A 193 -1.36 -12.93 14.34
C LEU A 193 -0.02 -13.36 14.92
N ASP A 194 1.06 -13.10 14.19
CA ASP A 194 2.43 -13.14 14.68
C ASP A 194 2.76 -11.80 15.38
N ALA A 195 2.27 -11.65 16.61
CA ALA A 195 2.36 -10.42 17.39
C ALA A 195 3.74 -10.23 18.02
N CYS A 196 4.08 -8.99 18.34
CA CYS A 196 5.19 -8.68 19.23
C CYS A 196 4.79 -8.96 20.68
N THR A 197 5.61 -9.74 21.38
CA THR A 197 5.50 -10.01 22.83
C THR A 197 5.88 -8.78 23.64
#